data_AF-A0A7C5C0Z1-F1
#
_entry.id   AF-A0A7C5C0Z1-F1
#
_cell.length_a   1.000
_cell.length_b   1.000
_cell.length_c   1.000
_cell.angle_alpha   90.00
_cell.angle_beta   90.00
_cell.angle_gamma   90.00
#
_symmetry.space_group_name_H-M   'P 1'
#
loop_
_entity.id
_entity.type
_entity.pdbx_description
1 polymer ?
#
loop_
_entity_poly.entity_id
_entity_poly.type
_entity_poly.pdbx_seq_one_letter_code
_entity_poly.pdbx_strand_id
1 'polypeptide(L)'
;MATEIELKAWVDDPEKTRALIDSLAQSEGTYEKFDTYWRWSTDDPKNPPLGSGVRVRKEIRRGNTTGIITFKNKEVRDGIEINDEREFEVSDTSVFEELLKRLGLSP
;
A
#
# COMPACT_ATOMS: atom_id res chain seq x y z
N MET A 1 -0.09 17.25 4.99
CA MET A 1 -0.02 15.90 5.59
C MET A 1 -1.33 15.23 5.29
N ALA A 2 -1.30 13.98 4.85
CA ALA A 2 -2.49 13.17 4.69
C ALA A 2 -2.40 12.07 5.74
N THR A 3 -3.24 12.16 6.78
CA THR A 3 -3.28 11.18 7.85
C THR A 3 -4.26 10.10 7.48
N GLU A 4 -3.78 8.85 7.43
CA GLU A 4 -4.61 7.66 7.27
C GLU A 4 -4.76 6.98 8.64
N ILE A 5 -6.00 6.65 9.00
CA ILE A 5 -6.34 5.88 10.21
C ILE A 5 -6.91 4.54 9.75
N GLU A 6 -6.26 3.44 10.10
CA GLU A 6 -6.60 2.11 9.61
C GLU A 6 -6.65 1.07 10.75
N LEU A 7 -7.64 0.19 10.69
CA LEU A 7 -7.75 -1.00 11.54
C LEU A 7 -7.91 -2.23 10.65
N LYS A 8 -7.12 -3.28 10.94
CA LYS A 8 -7.19 -4.57 10.25
C LYS A 8 -7.60 -5.66 11.23
N ALA A 9 -8.49 -6.52 10.77
CA ALA A 9 -8.97 -7.67 11.53
C ALA A 9 -8.94 -8.93 10.66
N TRP A 10 -8.72 -10.08 11.29
CA TRP A 10 -8.93 -11.37 10.66
C TRP A 10 -10.43 -11.57 10.41
N VAL A 11 -10.77 -12.11 9.24
CA VAL A 11 -12.14 -12.42 8.85
C VAL A 11 -12.31 -13.93 8.81
N ASP A 12 -13.06 -14.48 9.77
CA ASP A 12 -13.28 -15.93 9.89
C ASP A 12 -14.30 -16.46 8.86
N ASP A 13 -15.32 -15.65 8.54
CA ASP A 13 -16.38 -15.99 7.59
C ASP A 13 -16.50 -14.89 6.52
N PRO A 14 -15.78 -15.01 5.39
CA PRO A 14 -15.78 -14.03 4.32
C PRO A 14 -17.15 -13.79 3.69
N GLU A 15 -17.98 -14.84 3.55
CA GLU A 15 -19.29 -14.75 2.89
C GLU A 15 -20.29 -13.99 3.78
N LYS A 16 -20.36 -14.34 5.06
CA LYS A 16 -21.21 -13.62 6.02
C LYS A 16 -20.76 -12.17 6.19
N THR A 17 -19.46 -11.93 6.24
CA THR A 17 -18.89 -10.58 6.34
C THR A 17 -19.23 -9.75 5.12
N ARG A 18 -19.11 -10.33 3.92
CA ARG A 18 -19.49 -9.67 2.67
C ARG A 18 -20.98 -9.31 2.65
N ALA A 19 -21.87 -10.24 2.99
CA ALA A 19 -23.31 -9.97 3.05
C ALA A 19 -23.67 -8.82 4.00
N LEU A 20 -22.97 -8.71 5.14
CA LEU A 20 -23.14 -7.60 6.07
C LEU A 20 -22.64 -6.27 5.46
N ILE A 21 -21.46 -6.25 4.86
CA ILE A 21 -20.91 -5.05 4.20
C ILE A 21 -21.85 -4.59 3.08
N ASP A 22 -22.36 -5.51 2.26
CA ASP A 22 -23.27 -5.22 1.15
C ASP A 22 -24.61 -4.63 1.64
N SER A 23 -25.00 -4.90 2.89
CA SER A 23 -26.19 -4.28 3.51
C SER A 23 -25.96 -2.85 4.01
N LEU A 24 -24.68 -2.44 4.18
CA LEU A 24 -24.28 -1.16 4.77
C LEU A 24 -23.66 -0.19 3.75
N ALA A 25 -23.07 -0.71 2.67
CA ALA A 25 -22.31 0.07 1.70
C ALA A 25 -22.47 -0.46 0.28
N GLN A 26 -22.26 0.42 -0.70
CA GLN A 26 -22.25 0.05 -2.11
C GLN A 26 -20.84 -0.34 -2.55
N SER A 27 -20.73 -1.41 -3.35
CA SER A 27 -19.47 -1.80 -3.97
C SER A 27 -19.09 -0.83 -5.11
N GLU A 28 -17.90 -0.23 -4.99
CA GLU A 28 -17.29 0.60 -6.04
C GLU A 28 -16.55 -0.24 -7.11
N GLY A 29 -16.48 -1.56 -6.93
CA GLY A 29 -15.92 -2.50 -7.89
C GLY A 29 -14.86 -3.43 -7.31
N THR A 30 -14.20 -4.16 -8.21
CA THR A 30 -13.14 -5.11 -7.89
C THR A 30 -11.82 -4.63 -8.47
N TYR A 31 -10.75 -4.90 -7.74
CA TYR A 31 -9.40 -4.46 -8.04
C TYR A 31 -8.46 -5.65 -7.86
N GLU A 32 -7.55 -5.83 -8.81
CA GLU A 32 -6.38 -6.69 -8.62
C GLU A 32 -5.19 -5.81 -8.28
N LYS A 33 -4.46 -6.13 -7.22
CA LYS A 33 -3.38 -5.32 -6.68
C LYS A 33 -2.10 -6.14 -6.61
N PHE A 34 -1.06 -5.66 -7.26
CA PHE A 34 0.27 -6.28 -7.25
C PHE A 34 1.24 -5.31 -6.59
N ASP A 35 1.66 -5.64 -5.37
CA ASP A 35 2.51 -4.79 -4.55
C ASP A 35 3.95 -5.31 -4.52
N THR A 36 4.89 -4.42 -4.79
CA THR A 36 6.33 -4.62 -4.56
C THR A 36 6.78 -3.65 -3.48
N TYR A 37 7.41 -4.15 -2.42
CA TYR A 37 7.88 -3.36 -1.28
C TYR A 37 9.37 -3.11 -1.37
N TRP A 38 9.75 -1.86 -1.61
CA TRP A 38 11.13 -1.45 -1.79
C TRP A 38 11.72 -0.89 -0.50
N ARG A 39 12.93 -1.31 -0.20
CA ARG A 39 13.67 -0.88 1.00
C ARG A 39 15.17 -0.82 0.76
N TRP A 40 15.86 -0.06 1.61
CA TRP A 40 17.30 -0.18 1.73
C TRP A 40 17.68 -1.51 2.39
N SER A 41 18.95 -1.88 2.25
CA SER A 41 19.53 -3.04 2.96
C SER A 41 19.22 -2.97 4.47
N THR A 42 19.10 -4.12 5.11
CA THR A 42 18.82 -4.22 6.55
C THR A 42 19.82 -3.43 7.40
N ASP A 43 21.06 -3.35 6.93
CA ASP A 43 22.18 -2.71 7.64
C ASP A 43 22.34 -1.23 7.26
N ASP A 44 21.54 -0.70 6.33
CA ASP A 44 21.60 0.70 5.94
C ASP A 44 20.93 1.57 7.01
N PRO A 45 21.60 2.61 7.54
CA PRO A 45 21.00 3.52 8.54
C PRO A 45 19.77 4.28 8.03
N LYS A 46 19.53 4.32 6.71
CA LYS A 46 18.34 4.91 6.09
C LYS A 46 17.15 3.94 6.03
N ASN A 47 17.35 2.66 6.36
CA ASN A 47 16.30 1.66 6.28
C ASN A 47 15.19 1.96 7.30
N PRO A 48 13.98 2.26 6.85
CA PRO A 48 12.90 2.61 7.75
C PRO A 48 12.36 1.36 8.47
N PRO A 49 11.56 1.55 9.54
CA PRO A 49 10.81 0.47 10.16
C PRO A 49 10.00 -0.33 9.12
N LEU A 50 9.73 -1.60 9.44
CA LEU A 50 8.87 -2.45 8.61
C LEU A 50 7.52 -1.76 8.38
N GLY A 51 7.12 -1.68 7.11
CA GLY A 51 5.90 -0.99 6.69
C GLY A 51 6.06 0.51 6.39
N SER A 52 7.28 1.07 6.50
CA SER A 52 7.60 2.47 6.16
C SER A 52 8.50 2.66 4.95
N GLY A 53 8.72 1.61 4.16
CA GLY A 53 9.43 1.69 2.88
C GLY A 53 8.58 2.32 1.76
N VAL A 54 9.09 2.23 0.53
CA VAL A 54 8.36 2.64 -0.67
C VAL A 54 7.60 1.43 -1.22
N ARG A 55 6.31 1.54 -1.47
CA ARG A 55 5.50 0.54 -2.17
C ARG A 55 5.26 1.00 -3.59
N VAL A 56 5.56 0.11 -4.54
CA VAL A 56 5.12 0.25 -5.94
C VAL A 56 3.95 -0.71 -6.13
N ARG A 57 2.78 -0.17 -6.47
CA ARG A 57 1.56 -0.94 -6.75
C ARG A 57 1.20 -0.83 -8.22
N LYS A 58 0.92 -1.97 -8.85
CA LYS A 58 0.14 -2.05 -10.09
C LYS A 58 -1.28 -2.42 -9.72
N GLU A 59 -2.22 -1.53 -9.96
CA GLU A 59 -3.64 -1.76 -9.70
C GLU A 59 -4.37 -1.95 -11.03
N ILE A 60 -5.12 -3.05 -11.17
CA ILE A 60 -5.93 -3.34 -12.34
C ILE A 60 -7.40 -3.17 -11.99
N ARG A 61 -8.09 -2.27 -12.70
CA ARG A 61 -9.54 -2.05 -12.60
C ARG A 61 -10.15 -2.06 -13.99
N ARG A 62 -11.07 -3.00 -14.25
CA ARG A 62 -11.78 -3.14 -15.53
C ARG A 62 -10.82 -3.19 -16.74
N GLY A 63 -9.70 -3.89 -16.60
CA GLY A 63 -8.66 -4.01 -17.64
C GLY A 63 -7.70 -2.83 -17.75
N ASN A 64 -7.93 -1.72 -17.04
CA ASN A 64 -7.00 -0.60 -16.99
C ASN A 64 -5.99 -0.80 -15.85
N THR A 65 -4.71 -0.60 -16.14
CA THR A 65 -3.63 -0.68 -15.15
C THR A 65 -3.18 0.72 -14.75
N THR A 66 -3.15 1.00 -13.45
CA THR A 66 -2.62 2.23 -12.87
C THR A 66 -1.39 1.92 -12.03
N GLY A 67 -0.33 2.71 -12.20
CA GLY A 67 0.87 2.66 -11.36
C GLY A 67 0.73 3.61 -10.19
N ILE A 68 0.77 3.09 -8.97
CA ILE A 68 0.60 3.85 -7.73
C ILE A 68 1.83 3.69 -6.86
N ILE A 69 2.41 4.80 -6.43
CA ILE A 69 3.54 4.83 -5.50
C ILE A 69 3.05 5.30 -4.15
N THR A 70 3.41 4.56 -3.10
CA THR A 70 3.06 4.90 -1.73
C THR A 70 4.30 4.89 -0.85
N PHE A 71 4.43 5.83 0.07
CA PHE A 71 5.39 5.76 1.16
C PHE A 71 4.74 6.33 2.42
N LYS A 72 5.02 5.71 3.57
CA LYS A 72 4.35 6.10 4.82
C LYS A 72 5.28 6.08 6.01
N ASN A 73 5.08 7.04 6.91
CA ASN A 73 5.62 6.96 8.27
C ASN A 73 4.57 6.27 9.13
N LYS A 74 4.86 5.03 9.54
CA LYS A 74 3.92 4.19 10.28
C LYS A 74 4.06 4.41 11.78
N GLU A 75 2.95 4.76 12.43
CA GLU A 75 2.79 4.73 13.88
C GLU A 75 1.66 3.74 14.23
N VAL A 76 1.81 3.03 15.34
CA VAL A 76 0.72 2.23 15.91
C VAL A 76 0.40 2.76 17.29
N ARG A 77 -0.86 3.15 17.49
CA ARG A 77 -1.37 3.66 18.76
C ARG A 77 -2.59 2.86 19.16
N ASP A 78 -2.52 2.23 20.33
CA ASP A 78 -3.61 1.39 20.87
C ASP A 78 -4.12 0.31 19.88
N GLY A 79 -3.20 -0.25 19.09
CA GLY A 79 -3.51 -1.28 18.09
C GLY A 79 -4.05 -0.75 16.75
N ILE A 80 -4.17 0.57 16.59
CA ILE A 80 -4.64 1.24 15.37
C ILE A 80 -3.43 1.79 14.61
N GLU A 81 -3.37 1.58 13.29
CA GLU A 81 -2.35 2.21 12.45
C GLU A 81 -2.73 3.67 12.19
N ILE A 82 -1.82 4.59 12.52
CA ILE A 82 -1.91 6.02 12.24
C ILE A 82 -0.72 6.37 11.35
N ASN A 83 -0.96 6.53 10.06
CA ASN A 83 0.09 6.70 9.07
C ASN A 83 0.09 8.14 8.52
N ASP A 84 1.27 8.77 8.44
CA ASP A 84 1.47 9.88 7.50
C ASP A 84 1.82 9.26 6.16
N GLU A 85 0.80 9.05 5.33
CA GLU A 85 0.91 8.37 4.04
C GLU A 85 0.92 9.38 2.90
N ARG A 86 1.78 9.13 1.92
CA ARG A 86 1.78 9.84 0.65
C ARG A 86 1.59 8.84 -0.47
N GLU A 87 0.64 9.14 -1.33
CA GLU A 87 0.33 8.34 -2.50
C GLU A 87 0.27 9.24 -3.74
N PHE A 88 0.82 8.76 -4.85
CA PHE A 88 0.74 9.43 -6.14
C PHE A 88 0.80 8.43 -7.29
N GLU A 89 0.20 8.81 -8.41
CA GLU A 89 0.23 8.00 -9.64
C GLU A 89 1.50 8.28 -10.45
N VAL A 90 1.98 7.24 -11.11
CA VAL A 90 3.05 7.32 -12.11
C VAL A 90 2.56 6.72 -13.43
N SER A 91 2.97 7.33 -14.53
CA SER A 91 2.64 6.85 -15.88
C SER A 91 3.36 5.54 -16.22
N ASP A 92 4.53 5.28 -15.64
CA ASP A 92 5.32 4.07 -15.86
C ASP A 92 6.01 3.62 -14.57
N THR A 93 5.55 2.50 -14.01
CA THR A 93 6.14 1.90 -12.80
C THR A 93 7.56 1.41 -13.02
N SER A 94 7.92 0.96 -14.23
CA SER A 94 9.23 0.37 -14.49
C SER A 94 10.35 1.42 -14.43
N VAL A 95 10.07 2.62 -14.95
CA VAL A 95 10.97 3.78 -14.85
C VAL A 95 11.15 4.20 -13.39
N PHE A 96 10.08 4.18 -12.60
CA PHE A 96 10.16 4.50 -11.18
C PHE A 96 10.96 3.44 -10.40
N GLU A 97 10.76 2.16 -10.68
CA GLU A 97 11.54 1.06 -10.10
C GLU A 97 13.04 1.17 -10.44
N GLU A 98 13.39 1.60 -11.66
CA GLU A 98 14.77 1.89 -12.02
C GLU A 98 15.37 3.02 -11.16
N LEU A 99 14.61 4.09 -10.93
CA LEU A 99 15.02 5.17 -10.03
C LEU A 99 15.25 4.64 -8.60
N LEU A 100 14.36 3.80 -8.07
CA LEU A 100 14.53 3.20 -6.74
C LEU A 100 15.81 2.37 -6.64
N LYS A 101 16.13 1.56 -7.67
CA LYS A 101 17.41 0.84 -7.74
C LYS A 101 18.62 1.78 -7.70
N ARG A 102 18.58 2.88 -8.48
CA ARG A 102 19.64 3.89 -8.50
C ARG A 102 19.81 4.61 -7.16
N LEU A 103 18.74 4.72 -6.37
CA LEU A 103 18.74 5.27 -5.02
C LEU A 103 19.19 4.25 -3.94
N GLY A 104 19.53 3.02 -4.34
CA GLY A 104 20.04 1.97 -3.46
C GLY A 104 18.97 1.12 -2.79
N LEU A 105 17.72 1.15 -3.27
CA LEU A 105 16.66 0.28 -2.78
C LEU A 105 16.62 -1.02 -3.59
N SER A 106 16.17 -2.09 -2.92
CA SER A 106 15.81 -3.36 -3.52
C SER A 106 14.36 -3.72 -3.19
N PRO A 107 13.68 -4.47 -4.06
CA PRO A 107 12.36 -5.04 -3.77
C PRO A 107 12.43 -6.12 -2.68
#